data_AF-A0A7C3XZX9-F1
#
_entry.id   AF-A0A7C3XZX9-F1
#
_cell.length_a   1.000
_cell.length_b   1.000
_cell.length_c   1.000
_cell.angle_alpha   90.00
_cell.angle_beta   90.00
_cell.angle_gamma   90.00
#
_symmetry.space_group_name_H-M   'P 1'
#
loop_
_entity.id
_entity.type
_entity.pdbx_description
1 polymer ?
#
loop_
_entity_poly.entity_id
_entity_poly.type
_entity_poly.pdbx_seq_one_letter_code
_entity_poly.pdbx_strand_id
1 'polypeptide(L)'
;MKNLKNILSRETFILLSIPVLSSIFLRFGTKDFFDRFLAERWVNPEWFRIFYQYSSHFLLFFIIPVFFIKFIWKEDLSDFGFKTGDIKTGAKFVLLSLPLIATGMIISVLMPEFQPPFFRDVYPAIPAVKNSLSGFFLSLCFLILYYASFEFFYRGWLLFGLRKKLGDLFSILIQTIPSVMIHIHSPDAELFAAIPAEIFFGWLALKTGSIFYPFLIHLFVGITIELACILF
;
A
#
# COMPACT_ATOMS: atom_id res chain seq x y z
N MET A 1 4.01 -17.58 -36.49
CA MET A 1 4.73 -16.36 -36.04
C MET A 1 3.87 -15.10 -35.89
N LYS A 2 2.60 -15.03 -36.36
CA LYS A 2 1.72 -13.86 -36.15
C LYS A 2 1.16 -13.70 -34.72
N ASN A 3 1.34 -14.67 -33.82
CA ASN A 3 0.74 -14.67 -32.47
C ASN A 3 1.61 -14.11 -31.32
N LEU A 4 2.92 -13.92 -31.51
CA LEU A 4 3.79 -13.45 -30.41
C LEU A 4 3.72 -11.93 -30.15
N LYS A 5 3.32 -11.12 -31.14
CA LYS A 5 3.16 -9.66 -30.94
C LYS A 5 2.02 -9.30 -29.98
N ASN A 6 1.05 -10.18 -29.78
CA ASN A 6 -0.02 -10.00 -28.78
C ASN A 6 0.38 -10.43 -27.35
N ILE A 7 1.47 -11.20 -27.19
CA ILE A 7 1.92 -11.70 -25.88
C ILE A 7 2.57 -10.58 -25.07
N LEU A 8 3.19 -9.59 -25.72
CA LEU A 8 3.85 -8.44 -25.06
C LEU A 8 2.96 -7.19 -25.03
N SER A 9 1.65 -7.33 -24.81
CA SER A 9 0.78 -6.15 -24.66
C SER A 9 1.11 -5.41 -23.36
N ARG A 10 0.73 -4.12 -23.29
CA ARG A 10 0.86 -3.29 -22.08
C ARG A 10 0.28 -4.01 -20.86
N GLU A 11 -0.89 -4.60 -21.00
CA GLU A 11 -1.57 -5.31 -19.91
C GLU A 11 -0.82 -6.57 -19.48
N THR A 12 -0.22 -7.30 -20.41
CA THR A 12 0.65 -8.43 -20.05
C THR A 12 1.84 -7.95 -19.21
N PHE A 13 2.44 -6.81 -19.57
CA PHE A 13 3.53 -6.23 -18.78
C PHE A 13 3.08 -5.83 -17.37
N ILE A 14 1.92 -5.17 -17.25
CA ILE A 14 1.31 -4.80 -15.96
C ILE A 14 1.07 -6.06 -15.10
N LEU A 15 0.47 -7.10 -15.68
CA LEU A 15 0.19 -8.35 -14.95
C LEU A 15 1.48 -9.09 -14.55
N LEU A 16 2.48 -9.15 -15.43
CA LEU A 16 3.78 -9.76 -15.13
C LEU A 16 4.58 -8.97 -14.07
N SER A 17 4.34 -7.67 -13.94
CA SER A 17 4.98 -6.86 -12.90
C SER A 17 4.61 -7.30 -11.49
N ILE A 18 3.43 -7.92 -11.29
CA ILE A 18 2.98 -8.40 -9.98
C ILE A 18 3.96 -9.45 -9.43
N PRO A 19 4.13 -10.63 -10.05
CA PRO A 19 5.06 -11.63 -9.53
C PRO A 19 6.51 -11.17 -9.56
N VAL A 20 6.93 -10.38 -10.57
CA VAL A 20 8.32 -9.94 -10.70
C VAL A 20 8.70 -8.95 -9.59
N LEU A 21 7.96 -7.85 -9.45
CA LEU A 21 8.28 -6.81 -8.48
C LEU A 21 8.05 -7.30 -7.06
N SER A 22 6.98 -8.07 -6.80
CA SER A 22 6.75 -8.67 -5.49
C SER A 22 7.84 -9.68 -5.11
N SER A 23 8.32 -10.50 -6.05
CA SER A 23 9.43 -11.43 -5.74
C SER A 23 10.73 -10.70 -5.43
N ILE A 24 11.05 -9.64 -6.18
CA ILE A 24 12.23 -8.79 -5.91
C ILE A 24 12.09 -8.14 -4.54
N PHE A 25 10.91 -7.57 -4.23
CA PHE A 25 10.66 -6.95 -2.94
C PHE A 25 10.78 -7.95 -1.79
N LEU A 26 10.07 -9.08 -1.85
CA LEU A 26 10.08 -10.09 -0.78
C LEU A 26 11.47 -10.68 -0.54
N ARG A 27 12.30 -10.79 -1.60
CA ARG A 27 13.64 -11.37 -1.50
C ARG A 27 14.69 -10.38 -1.03
N PHE A 28 14.61 -9.13 -1.47
CA PHE A 28 15.67 -8.14 -1.28
C PHE A 28 15.21 -6.89 -0.55
N GLY A 29 13.97 -6.45 -0.75
CA GLY A 29 13.46 -5.17 -0.23
C GLY A 29 12.86 -5.21 1.17
N THR A 30 12.91 -6.32 1.91
CA THR A 30 12.30 -6.43 3.25
C THR A 30 13.28 -6.08 4.37
N LYS A 31 12.74 -5.69 5.53
CA LYS A 31 13.53 -5.49 6.76
C LYS A 31 14.32 -6.75 7.15
N ASP A 32 13.77 -7.95 6.92
CA ASP A 32 14.46 -9.22 7.21
C ASP A 32 15.69 -9.45 6.32
N PHE A 33 15.65 -8.96 5.07
CA PHE A 33 16.85 -8.97 4.22
C PHE A 33 17.89 -7.98 4.76
N PHE A 34 17.46 -6.79 5.13
CA PHE A 34 18.36 -5.80 5.74
C PHE A 34 19.03 -6.36 7.00
N ASP A 35 18.26 -6.96 7.90
CA ASP A 35 18.76 -7.48 9.18
C ASP A 35 19.80 -8.58 8.98
N ARG A 36 19.61 -9.46 7.98
CA ARG A 36 20.52 -10.58 7.71
C ARG A 36 21.79 -10.19 6.97
N PHE A 37 21.75 -9.17 6.11
CA PHE A 37 22.84 -8.93 5.15
C PHE A 37 23.44 -7.53 5.19
N LEU A 38 22.72 -6.56 5.77
CA LEU A 38 23.10 -5.15 5.74
C LEU A 38 23.33 -4.59 7.14
N ALA A 39 22.63 -5.08 8.17
CA ALA A 39 22.61 -4.46 9.51
C ALA A 39 23.99 -4.24 10.12
N GLU A 40 24.93 -5.18 9.97
CA GLU A 40 26.31 -5.07 10.50
C GLU A 40 27.08 -3.86 9.93
N ARG A 41 26.64 -3.29 8.81
CA ARG A 41 27.26 -2.12 8.17
C ARG A 41 26.75 -0.78 8.70
N TRP A 42 25.80 -0.78 9.64
CA TRP A 42 25.11 0.44 10.09
C TRP A 42 25.17 0.61 11.60
N VAL A 43 25.50 1.85 12.03
CA VAL A 43 25.61 2.22 13.45
C VAL A 43 24.25 2.28 14.17
N ASN A 44 23.15 2.48 13.44
CA ASN A 44 21.77 2.54 13.97
C ASN A 44 20.79 1.74 13.09
N PRO A 45 20.80 0.39 13.17
CA PRO A 45 20.05 -0.45 12.22
C PRO A 45 18.52 -0.32 12.34
N GLU A 46 18.01 0.17 13.47
CA GLU A 46 16.57 0.15 13.79
C GLU A 46 15.71 1.06 12.91
N TRP A 47 16.12 2.31 12.64
CA TRP A 47 15.43 3.18 11.66
C TRP A 47 15.76 2.80 10.24
N PHE A 48 17.01 2.40 10.00
CA PHE A 48 17.50 2.13 8.65
C PHE A 48 16.85 0.90 8.02
N ARG A 49 16.50 -0.13 8.80
CA ARG A 49 15.76 -1.30 8.27
C ARG A 49 14.36 -0.93 7.77
N ILE A 50 13.67 -0.03 8.46
CA ILE A 50 12.34 0.47 8.05
C ILE A 50 12.47 1.37 6.84
N PHE A 51 13.40 2.33 6.90
CA PHE A 51 13.71 3.21 5.76
C PHE A 51 14.04 2.39 4.51
N TYR A 52 14.88 1.36 4.66
CA TYR A 52 15.24 0.44 3.60
C TYR A 52 14.01 -0.26 3.01
N GLN A 53 13.16 -0.81 3.87
CA GLN A 53 11.97 -1.53 3.42
C GLN A 53 11.01 -0.62 2.64
N TYR A 54 10.67 0.54 3.20
CA TYR A 54 9.71 1.43 2.57
C TYR A 54 10.29 2.12 1.33
N SER A 55 11.57 2.50 1.34
CA SER A 55 12.24 3.02 0.16
C SER A 55 12.33 1.99 -0.95
N SER A 56 12.59 0.72 -0.61
CA SER A 56 12.56 -0.39 -1.58
C SER A 56 11.15 -0.58 -2.16
N HIS A 57 10.13 -0.54 -1.31
CA HIS A 57 8.73 -0.60 -1.74
C HIS A 57 8.40 0.56 -2.69
N PHE A 58 8.75 1.81 -2.33
CA PHE A 58 8.51 2.97 -3.17
C PHE A 58 9.26 2.93 -4.50
N LEU A 59 10.52 2.48 -4.49
CA LEU A 59 11.29 2.31 -5.71
C LEU A 59 10.61 1.29 -6.65
N LEU A 60 10.22 0.13 -6.13
CA LEU A 60 9.67 -0.96 -6.94
C LEU A 60 8.23 -0.70 -7.38
N PHE A 61 7.39 -0.16 -6.50
CA PHE A 61 5.95 -0.09 -6.71
C PHE A 61 5.43 1.31 -7.08
N PHE A 62 6.26 2.34 -6.97
CA PHE A 62 5.96 3.69 -7.49
C PHE A 62 6.89 4.08 -8.63
N ILE A 63 8.20 4.14 -8.37
CA ILE A 63 9.16 4.72 -9.33
C ILE A 63 9.25 3.89 -10.61
N ILE A 64 9.35 2.56 -10.52
CA ILE A 64 9.38 1.70 -11.72
C ILE A 64 8.08 1.86 -12.53
N PRO A 65 6.87 1.69 -11.97
CA PRO A 65 5.61 1.98 -12.67
C PRO A 65 5.55 3.36 -13.33
N VAL A 66 5.89 4.43 -12.59
CA VAL A 66 5.92 5.81 -13.12
C VAL A 66 6.91 5.93 -14.28
N PHE A 67 8.08 5.29 -14.18
CA PHE A 67 9.08 5.29 -15.25
C PHE A 67 8.51 4.66 -16.53
N PHE A 68 7.83 3.53 -16.43
CA PHE A 68 7.19 2.89 -17.58
C PHE A 68 6.08 3.76 -18.18
N ILE A 69 5.22 4.34 -17.36
CA ILE A 69 4.15 5.25 -17.82
C ILE A 69 4.74 6.43 -18.59
N LYS A 70 5.69 7.16 -17.99
CA LYS A 70 6.19 8.42 -18.54
C LYS A 70 7.17 8.26 -19.68
N PHE A 71 8.10 7.29 -19.59
CA PHE A 71 9.22 7.21 -20.53
C PHE A 71 9.06 6.12 -21.58
N ILE A 72 8.37 5.02 -21.27
CA ILE A 72 8.20 3.89 -22.19
C ILE A 72 6.88 4.02 -22.97
N TRP A 73 5.76 4.18 -22.27
CA TRP A 73 4.43 4.31 -22.90
C TRP A 73 4.07 5.74 -23.27
N LYS A 74 4.75 6.72 -22.67
CA LYS A 74 4.51 8.16 -22.88
C LYS A 74 3.05 8.54 -22.61
N GLU A 75 2.46 7.93 -21.59
CA GLU A 75 1.11 8.22 -21.12
C GLU A 75 1.14 9.19 -19.92
N ASP A 76 -0.03 9.74 -19.59
CA ASP A 76 -0.16 10.66 -18.45
C ASP A 76 -0.51 9.92 -17.17
N LEU A 77 0.10 10.33 -16.05
CA LEU A 77 -0.20 9.77 -14.73
C LEU A 77 -1.67 9.99 -14.32
N SER A 78 -2.34 11.00 -14.89
CA SER A 78 -3.77 11.25 -14.70
C SER A 78 -4.66 10.14 -15.25
N ASP A 79 -4.19 9.37 -16.24
CA ASP A 79 -4.87 8.17 -16.73
C ASP A 79 -4.75 7.01 -15.73
N PHE A 80 -3.77 7.07 -14.84
CA PHE A 80 -3.54 6.14 -13.73
C PHE A 80 -4.05 6.68 -12.39
N GLY A 81 -5.03 7.58 -12.43
CA GLY A 81 -5.68 8.12 -11.23
C GLY A 81 -4.85 9.12 -10.44
N PHE A 82 -3.69 9.56 -10.94
CA PHE A 82 -2.88 10.63 -10.33
C PHE A 82 -3.45 12.02 -10.69
N LYS A 83 -4.68 12.27 -10.25
CA LYS A 83 -5.45 13.50 -10.43
C LYS A 83 -6.43 13.64 -9.27
N THR A 84 -6.95 14.83 -9.03
CA THR A 84 -7.91 15.07 -7.94
C THR A 84 -9.23 14.35 -8.17
N GLY A 85 -9.72 14.25 -9.40
CA GLY A 85 -10.98 13.55 -9.69
C GLY A 85 -12.20 14.23 -9.04
N ASP A 86 -13.23 13.46 -8.68
CA ASP A 86 -14.42 13.96 -7.99
C ASP A 86 -14.17 14.18 -6.49
N ILE A 87 -13.83 15.42 -6.14
CA ILE A 87 -13.53 15.86 -4.77
C ILE A 87 -14.73 15.71 -3.83
N LYS A 88 -15.96 15.95 -4.30
CA LYS A 88 -17.14 15.89 -3.43
C LYS A 88 -17.41 14.46 -3.01
N THR A 89 -17.39 13.53 -3.96
CA THR A 89 -17.57 12.11 -3.67
C THR A 89 -16.40 11.56 -2.86
N GLY A 90 -15.17 11.90 -3.24
CA GLY A 90 -13.97 11.47 -2.54
C GLY A 90 -13.93 11.92 -1.09
N ALA A 91 -14.13 13.21 -0.82
CA ALA A 91 -14.16 13.76 0.53
C ALA A 91 -15.29 13.13 1.37
N LYS A 92 -16.47 12.91 0.79
CA LYS A 92 -17.58 12.23 1.47
C LYS A 92 -17.14 10.84 1.97
N PHE A 93 -16.54 10.02 1.12
CA PHE A 93 -16.13 8.68 1.51
C PHE A 93 -14.95 8.68 2.48
N VAL A 94 -13.98 9.58 2.30
CA VAL A 94 -12.91 9.77 3.30
C VAL A 94 -13.52 10.04 4.68
N LEU A 95 -14.38 11.06 4.79
CA LEU A 95 -15.00 11.45 6.06
C LEU A 95 -15.87 10.35 6.68
N LEU A 96 -16.57 9.55 5.87
CA LEU A 96 -17.36 8.42 6.35
C LEU A 96 -16.49 7.25 6.82
N SER A 97 -15.31 7.04 6.23
CA SER A 97 -14.39 5.99 6.63
C SER A 97 -13.65 6.29 7.94
N LEU A 98 -13.36 7.55 8.26
CA LEU A 98 -12.64 7.93 9.48
C LEU A 98 -13.26 7.38 10.78
N PRO A 99 -14.57 7.59 11.08
CA PRO A 99 -15.16 7.09 12.32
C PRO A 99 -15.22 5.56 12.37
N LEU A 100 -15.39 4.89 11.22
CA LEU A 100 -15.40 3.42 11.15
C LEU A 100 -14.03 2.86 11.51
N ILE A 101 -12.96 3.41 10.93
CA ILE A 101 -11.57 3.01 11.21
C ILE A 101 -11.22 3.31 12.66
N ALA A 102 -11.54 4.52 13.14
CA ALA A 102 -11.29 4.90 14.53
C ALA A 102 -12.03 3.99 15.52
N THR A 103 -13.28 3.63 15.24
CA THR A 103 -14.06 2.71 16.10
C THR A 103 -13.45 1.32 16.11
N GLY A 104 -13.09 0.78 14.94
CA GLY A 104 -12.41 -0.51 14.84
C GLY A 104 -11.11 -0.53 15.66
N MET A 105 -10.31 0.53 15.55
CA MET A 105 -9.08 0.67 16.33
C MET A 105 -9.34 0.76 17.83
N ILE A 106 -10.31 1.58 18.25
CA ILE A 106 -10.67 1.71 19.67
C ILE A 106 -11.11 0.36 20.25
N ILE A 107 -11.92 -0.41 19.52
CA ILE A 107 -12.32 -1.76 19.94
C ILE A 107 -11.10 -2.68 20.07
N SER A 108 -10.21 -2.71 19.06
CA SER A 108 -8.99 -3.51 19.12
C SER A 108 -8.07 -3.11 20.27
N VAL A 109 -8.06 -1.84 20.68
CA VAL A 109 -7.31 -1.37 21.86
C VAL A 109 -7.98 -1.79 23.18
N LEU A 110 -9.27 -1.54 23.31
CA LEU A 110 -10.01 -1.72 24.56
C LEU A 110 -10.27 -3.20 24.90
N MET A 111 -10.12 -4.09 23.92
CA MET A 111 -10.38 -5.51 24.08
C MET A 111 -9.13 -6.31 23.65
N PRO A 112 -8.11 -6.41 24.53
CA PRO A 112 -6.86 -7.12 24.24
C PRO A 112 -7.05 -8.58 23.87
N GLU A 113 -8.14 -9.21 24.29
CA GLU A 113 -8.55 -10.56 23.86
C GLU A 113 -8.84 -10.66 22.36
N PHE A 114 -9.14 -9.54 21.69
CA PHE A 114 -9.24 -9.44 20.23
C PHE A 114 -7.93 -8.97 19.59
N GLN A 115 -6.89 -8.69 20.38
CA GLN A 115 -5.56 -8.49 19.84
C GLN A 115 -4.93 -9.85 19.55
N PRO A 116 -4.39 -10.05 18.35
CA PRO A 116 -3.61 -11.23 18.04
C PRO A 116 -2.40 -11.28 19.00
N PRO A 117 -1.95 -12.47 19.43
CA PRO A 117 -0.85 -12.62 20.39
C PRO A 117 0.41 -11.83 20.03
N PHE A 118 0.62 -11.63 18.72
CA PHE A 118 1.78 -10.97 18.12
C PHE A 118 1.57 -9.47 17.85
N PHE A 119 0.42 -8.88 18.22
CA PHE A 119 0.12 -7.47 17.90
C PHE A 119 1.20 -6.51 18.41
N ARG A 120 1.70 -6.77 19.62
CA ARG A 120 2.80 -6.01 20.26
C ARG A 120 4.18 -6.33 19.68
N ASP A 121 4.33 -7.46 19.00
CA ASP A 121 5.59 -7.86 18.34
C ASP A 121 5.68 -7.27 16.92
N VAL A 122 4.53 -6.98 16.31
CA VAL A 122 4.41 -6.42 14.96
C VAL A 122 4.36 -4.88 14.99
N TYR A 123 3.80 -4.29 16.05
CA TYR A 123 3.61 -2.85 16.16
C TYR A 123 4.20 -2.24 17.45
N PRO A 124 4.73 -0.99 17.42
CA PRO A 124 4.73 -0.08 16.28
C PRO A 124 5.67 -0.56 15.17
N ALA A 125 5.30 -0.31 13.92
CA ALA A 125 6.17 -0.69 12.79
C ALA A 125 7.46 0.15 12.82
N ILE A 126 7.44 1.28 13.53
CA ILE A 126 8.53 2.24 13.67
C ILE A 126 8.81 2.45 15.17
N PRO A 127 9.83 1.79 15.76
CA PRO A 127 10.04 1.80 17.22
C PRO A 127 10.26 3.18 17.88
N ALA A 128 10.56 4.25 17.12
CA ALA A 128 10.91 5.61 17.59
C ALA A 128 9.67 6.36 18.01
N VAL A 129 8.52 5.91 17.53
CA VAL A 129 7.23 6.52 17.74
C VAL A 129 6.90 6.60 19.24
N LYS A 130 7.45 5.71 20.07
CA LYS A 130 7.27 5.73 21.54
C LYS A 130 8.08 6.80 22.28
N ASN A 131 9.14 7.35 21.68
CA ASN A 131 10.18 8.05 22.44
C ASN A 131 10.35 9.55 22.09
N SER A 132 9.79 10.04 20.99
CA SER A 132 9.84 11.48 20.67
C SER A 132 8.83 11.94 19.63
N LEU A 133 8.47 13.23 19.68
CA LEU A 133 7.66 13.89 18.64
C LEU A 133 8.35 13.88 17.26
N SER A 134 9.68 13.97 17.23
CA SER A 134 10.46 13.87 15.98
C SER A 134 10.38 12.47 15.36
N GLY A 135 10.36 11.42 16.19
CA GLY A 135 10.17 10.03 15.76
C GLY A 135 8.81 9.81 15.09
N PHE A 136 7.77 10.44 15.63
CA PHE A 136 6.43 10.44 15.03
C PHE A 136 6.37 11.15 13.67
N PHE A 137 6.99 12.32 13.52
CA PHE A 137 7.01 12.97 12.20
C PHE A 137 7.79 12.17 11.16
N LEU A 138 8.89 11.54 11.56
CA LEU A 138 9.64 10.64 10.69
C LEU A 138 8.82 9.42 10.29
N SER A 139 8.07 8.83 11.24
CA SER A 139 7.18 7.71 10.95
C SER A 139 6.08 8.09 9.97
N LEU A 140 5.52 9.29 10.10
CA LEU A 140 4.54 9.82 9.16
C LEU A 140 5.10 9.94 7.74
N CYS A 141 6.34 10.42 7.57
CA CYS A 141 6.99 10.46 6.26
C CYS A 141 7.14 9.07 5.64
N PHE A 142 7.50 8.09 6.45
CA PHE A 142 7.63 6.68 6.05
C PHE A 142 6.28 6.06 5.66
N LEU A 143 5.23 6.29 6.44
CA LEU A 143 3.87 5.85 6.11
C LEU A 143 3.36 6.49 4.81
N ILE A 144 3.56 7.80 4.63
CA ILE A 144 3.17 8.49 3.39
C ILE A 144 3.85 7.85 2.19
N LEU A 145 5.15 7.59 2.28
CA LEU A 145 5.93 6.99 1.19
C LEU A 145 5.45 5.56 0.89
N TYR A 146 5.22 4.76 1.93
CA TYR A 146 4.69 3.40 1.79
C TYR A 146 3.30 3.41 1.15
N TYR A 147 2.31 4.09 1.75
CA TYR A 147 0.94 4.07 1.24
C TYR A 147 0.78 4.77 -0.11
N ALA A 148 1.57 5.80 -0.41
CA ALA A 148 1.56 6.41 -1.74
C ALA A 148 2.01 5.40 -2.80
N SER A 149 3.08 4.64 -2.54
CA SER A 149 3.53 3.61 -3.47
C SER A 149 2.59 2.42 -3.57
N PHE A 150 2.00 2.02 -2.44
CA PHE A 150 0.95 1.00 -2.39
C PHE A 150 -0.23 1.37 -3.26
N GLU A 151 -0.88 2.50 -2.98
CA GLU A 151 -2.07 2.91 -3.70
C GLU A 151 -1.78 3.20 -5.16
N PHE A 152 -0.61 3.77 -5.47
CA PHE A 152 -0.22 3.94 -6.86
C PHE A 152 -0.06 2.60 -7.58
N PHE A 153 0.53 1.58 -6.96
CA PHE A 153 0.69 0.29 -7.61
C PHE A 153 -0.64 -0.42 -7.85
N TYR A 154 -1.46 -0.56 -6.80
CA TYR A 154 -2.70 -1.33 -6.91
C TYR A 154 -3.81 -0.54 -7.61
N ARG A 155 -4.04 0.73 -7.26
CA ARG A 155 -5.13 1.54 -7.84
C ARG A 155 -4.69 2.25 -9.11
N GLY A 156 -3.46 2.76 -9.14
CA GLY A 156 -2.93 3.39 -10.35
C GLY A 156 -2.55 2.35 -11.40
N TRP A 157 -1.42 1.69 -11.19
CA TRP A 157 -0.77 0.84 -12.17
C TRP A 157 -1.60 -0.39 -12.56
N LEU A 158 -2.12 -1.16 -11.59
CA LEU A 158 -2.94 -2.34 -11.90
C LEU A 158 -4.36 -1.96 -12.32
N LEU A 159 -5.12 -1.30 -11.45
CA LEU A 159 -6.54 -1.03 -11.69
C LEU A 159 -6.79 -0.09 -12.88
N PHE A 160 -6.25 1.13 -12.87
CA PHE A 160 -6.42 2.05 -14.01
C PHE A 160 -5.67 1.59 -15.26
N GLY A 161 -4.54 0.90 -15.11
CA GLY A 161 -3.79 0.35 -16.24
C GLY A 161 -4.49 -0.81 -16.96
N LEU A 162 -5.31 -1.59 -16.26
CA LEU A 162 -6.04 -2.74 -16.82
C LEU A 162 -7.49 -2.44 -17.21
N ARG A 163 -8.14 -1.43 -16.61
CA ARG A 163 -9.57 -1.17 -16.80
C ARG A 163 -10.02 -0.99 -18.24
N LYS A 164 -9.20 -0.36 -19.10
CA LYS A 164 -9.56 -0.12 -20.51
C LYS A 164 -9.75 -1.43 -21.28
N LYS A 165 -9.04 -2.51 -20.90
CA LYS A 165 -9.08 -3.82 -21.58
C LYS A 165 -9.93 -4.85 -20.87
N LEU A 166 -9.88 -4.88 -19.53
CA LEU A 166 -10.55 -5.91 -18.73
C LEU A 166 -11.88 -5.44 -18.15
N GLY A 167 -12.19 -4.14 -18.22
CA GLY A 167 -13.35 -3.55 -17.57
C GLY A 167 -13.15 -3.32 -16.08
N ASP A 168 -14.06 -2.56 -15.48
CA ASP A 168 -13.93 -2.08 -14.11
C ASP A 168 -13.98 -3.23 -13.08
N LEU A 169 -14.92 -4.18 -13.21
CA LEU A 169 -15.07 -5.30 -12.28
C LEU A 169 -13.83 -6.20 -12.22
N PHE A 170 -13.36 -6.68 -13.37
CA PHE A 170 -12.17 -7.55 -13.40
C PHE A 170 -10.92 -6.81 -12.93
N SER A 171 -10.80 -5.52 -13.21
CA SER A 171 -9.64 -4.74 -12.75
C SER A 171 -9.66 -4.55 -11.23
N ILE A 172 -10.84 -4.37 -10.63
CA ILE A 172 -11.01 -4.38 -9.16
C ILE A 172 -10.60 -5.75 -8.59
N LEU A 173 -11.09 -6.85 -9.16
CA LEU A 173 -10.77 -8.19 -8.63
C LEU A 173 -9.28 -8.51 -8.80
N ILE A 174 -8.68 -8.17 -9.94
CA ILE A 174 -7.26 -8.42 -10.22
C ILE A 174 -6.34 -7.63 -9.31
N GLN A 175 -6.63 -6.36 -9.00
CA GLN A 175 -5.81 -5.61 -8.03
C GLN A 175 -6.03 -6.09 -6.60
N THR A 176 -7.25 -6.55 -6.26
CA THR A 176 -7.60 -7.04 -4.91
C THR A 176 -6.79 -8.28 -4.55
N ILE A 177 -6.57 -9.20 -5.49
CA ILE A 177 -5.84 -10.45 -5.22
C ILE A 177 -4.45 -10.18 -4.63
N PRO A 178 -3.51 -9.52 -5.34
CA PRO A 178 -2.18 -9.28 -4.81
C PRO A 178 -2.17 -8.26 -3.67
N SER A 179 -3.16 -7.37 -3.55
CA SER A 179 -3.22 -6.41 -2.45
C SER A 179 -3.74 -7.03 -1.15
N VAL A 180 -4.54 -8.09 -1.21
CA VAL A 180 -4.89 -8.89 -0.02
C VAL A 180 -3.76 -9.87 0.33
N MET A 181 -3.11 -10.47 -0.67
CA MET A 181 -2.07 -11.50 -0.42
C MET A 181 -0.86 -10.99 0.36
N ILE A 182 -0.57 -9.70 0.37
CA ILE A 182 0.48 -9.13 1.23
C ILE A 182 0.13 -9.17 2.73
N HIS A 183 -1.16 -9.27 3.07
CA HIS A 183 -1.65 -9.43 4.44
C HIS A 183 -1.73 -10.91 4.86
N ILE A 184 -1.22 -11.85 4.06
CA ILE A 184 -1.34 -13.30 4.35
C ILE A 184 -0.64 -13.71 5.65
N HIS A 185 0.31 -12.91 6.12
CA HIS A 185 1.00 -13.09 7.40
C HIS A 185 0.52 -12.11 8.48
N SER A 186 -0.44 -11.25 8.16
CA SER A 186 -1.14 -10.41 9.13
C SER A 186 -2.12 -11.27 9.94
N PRO A 187 -2.56 -10.78 11.11
CA PRO A 187 -3.63 -11.41 11.87
C PRO A 187 -4.89 -11.71 11.06
N ASP A 188 -5.59 -12.80 11.37
CA ASP A 188 -6.78 -13.24 10.61
C ASP A 188 -7.82 -12.13 10.43
N ALA A 189 -8.11 -11.37 11.50
CA ALA A 189 -9.05 -10.26 11.43
C ALA A 189 -8.60 -9.17 10.43
N GLU A 190 -7.31 -8.87 10.35
CA GLU A 190 -6.75 -7.91 9.39
C GLU A 190 -6.84 -8.47 7.97
N LEU A 191 -6.43 -9.73 7.76
CA LEU A 191 -6.48 -10.38 6.46
C LEU A 191 -7.91 -10.44 5.89
N PHE A 192 -8.89 -10.87 6.70
CA PHE A 192 -10.28 -10.95 6.25
C PHE A 192 -10.94 -9.57 6.10
N ALA A 193 -10.54 -8.58 6.90
CA ALA A 193 -10.99 -7.20 6.73
C ALA A 193 -10.37 -6.54 5.48
N ALA A 194 -9.17 -6.95 5.07
CA ALA A 194 -8.51 -6.43 3.87
C ALA A 194 -9.32 -6.74 2.61
N ILE A 195 -9.99 -7.89 2.49
CA ILE A 195 -10.76 -8.24 1.29
C ILE A 195 -11.81 -7.18 0.92
N PRO A 196 -12.81 -6.86 1.78
CA PRO A 196 -13.79 -5.82 1.48
C PRO A 196 -13.17 -4.42 1.40
N ALA A 197 -12.11 -4.13 2.18
CA ALA A 197 -11.42 -2.85 2.13
C ALA A 197 -10.75 -2.61 0.78
N GLU A 198 -10.04 -3.62 0.27
CA GLU A 198 -9.29 -3.54 -0.98
C GLU A 198 -10.22 -3.42 -2.21
N ILE A 199 -11.38 -4.09 -2.16
CA ILE A 199 -12.47 -3.92 -3.14
C ILE A 199 -13.05 -2.50 -3.06
N PHE A 200 -13.35 -2.02 -1.85
CA PHE A 200 -13.89 -0.67 -1.62
C PHE A 200 -12.95 0.41 -2.14
N PHE A 201 -11.66 0.32 -1.86
CA PHE A 201 -10.65 1.26 -2.36
C PHE A 201 -10.53 1.21 -3.88
N GLY A 202 -10.57 0.03 -4.50
CA GLY A 202 -10.60 -0.10 -5.96
C GLY A 202 -11.84 0.56 -6.58
N TRP A 203 -13.02 0.29 -6.01
CA TRP A 203 -14.27 0.95 -6.41
C TRP A 203 -14.19 2.48 -6.22
N LEU A 204 -13.70 2.95 -5.08
CA LEU A 204 -13.60 4.38 -4.76
C LEU A 204 -12.65 5.09 -5.73
N ALA A 205 -11.51 4.45 -6.05
CA ALA A 205 -10.57 4.97 -7.03
C ALA A 205 -11.25 5.17 -8.39
N LEU A 206 -11.95 4.15 -8.90
CA LEU A 206 -12.67 4.26 -10.17
C LEU A 206 -13.82 5.27 -10.11
N LYS A 207 -14.58 5.27 -9.02
CA LYS A 207 -15.74 6.15 -8.82
C LYS A 207 -15.35 7.62 -8.84
N THR A 208 -14.21 7.95 -8.22
CA THR A 208 -13.70 9.33 -8.16
C THR A 208 -12.76 9.64 -9.32
N GLY A 209 -12.22 8.64 -9.99
CA GLY A 209 -11.13 8.78 -10.95
C GLY A 209 -9.79 9.14 -10.31
N SER A 210 -9.60 8.89 -9.01
CA SER A 210 -8.44 9.34 -8.24
C SER A 210 -7.95 8.30 -7.24
N ILE A 211 -6.64 8.12 -7.15
CA ILE A 211 -6.01 7.31 -6.09
C ILE A 211 -5.88 8.07 -4.76
N PHE A 212 -6.09 9.39 -4.76
CA PHE A 212 -5.85 10.20 -3.56
C PHE A 212 -6.80 9.86 -2.41
N TYR A 213 -8.07 9.54 -2.69
CA TYR A 213 -9.03 9.22 -1.63
C TYR A 213 -8.77 7.87 -0.96
N PRO A 214 -8.54 6.76 -1.70
CA PRO A 214 -8.02 5.54 -1.10
C PRO A 214 -6.74 5.77 -0.31
N PHE A 215 -5.78 6.55 -0.84
CA PHE A 215 -4.54 6.90 -0.15
C PHE A 215 -4.77 7.61 1.18
N LEU A 216 -5.66 8.60 1.23
CA LEU A 216 -5.97 9.29 2.49
C LEU A 216 -6.59 8.36 3.52
N ILE A 217 -7.48 7.47 3.09
CA ILE A 217 -8.11 6.48 3.98
C ILE A 217 -7.06 5.48 4.48
N HIS A 218 -6.21 4.96 3.58
CA HIS A 218 -5.20 3.97 3.92
C HIS A 218 -4.10 4.54 4.81
N LEU A 219 -3.66 5.78 4.53
CA LEU A 219 -2.74 6.51 5.39
C LEU A 219 -3.35 6.72 6.79
N PHE A 220 -4.64 7.03 6.87
CA PHE A 220 -5.32 7.17 8.15
C PHE A 220 -5.32 5.86 8.95
N VAL A 221 -5.55 4.70 8.29
CA VAL A 221 -5.41 3.38 8.94
C VAL A 221 -4.01 3.23 9.57
N GLY A 222 -2.95 3.46 8.80
CA GLY A 222 -1.58 3.34 9.33
C GLY A 222 -1.27 4.31 10.47
N ILE A 223 -1.73 5.56 10.38
CA ILE A 223 -1.59 6.54 11.47
C ILE A 223 -2.33 6.07 12.72
N THR A 224 -3.55 5.55 12.59
CA THR A 224 -4.31 5.07 13.76
C THR A 224 -3.64 3.90 14.46
N ILE A 225 -3.00 3.00 13.70
CA ILE A 225 -2.25 1.87 14.27
C ILE A 225 -1.00 2.38 15.00
N GLU A 226 -0.21 3.27 14.39
CA GLU A 226 0.96 3.87 15.06
C GLU A 226 0.57 4.62 16.35
N LEU A 227 -0.51 5.40 16.32
CA LEU A 227 -1.01 6.11 17.50
C LEU A 227 -1.47 5.16 18.61
N ALA A 228 -2.12 4.05 18.26
CA ALA A 228 -2.51 3.04 19.24
C ALA A 228 -1.30 2.45 19.97
N CYS A 229 -0.17 2.30 19.29
CA CYS A 229 1.07 1.81 19.90
C CYS A 229 1.81 2.83 20.78
N ILE A 230 1.50 4.12 20.67
CA ILE A 230 2.01 5.16 21.58
C ILE A 230 1.20 5.17 22.87
N LEU A 231 -0.13 5.08 22.72
CA LEU A 231 -1.06 5.25 23.84
C LEU A 231 -1.12 4.04 24.78
N PHE A 232 -0.58 2.87 24.36
CA PHE A 232 -0.62 1.59 25.07
C PHE A 232 0.68 0.79 24.88
#